data_AF-A0A3A0BM37-F1
#
_entry.id   AF-A0A3A0BM37-F1
#
_cell.length_a   1.000
_cell.length_b   1.000
_cell.length_c   1.000
_cell.angle_alpha   90.00
_cell.angle_beta   90.00
_cell.angle_gamma   90.00
#
_symmetry.space_group_name_H-M   'P 1'
#
loop_
_entity.id
_entity.type
_entity.pdbx_description
1 polymer ?
#
loop_
_entity_poly.entity_id
_entity_poly.type
_entity_poly.pdbx_seq_one_letter_code
_entity_poly.pdbx_strand_id
1 'polypeptide(L)' 'MTPSNLLSQFFSGSRRALAKIITAVENESPEAPALLDAIYAKVGRAYRLGITG' A
#
# COMPACT_ATOMS: atom_id res chain seq x y z
N MET A 1 15.39 4.49 2.59
CA MET A 1 14.74 3.47 1.73
C MET A 1 13.96 4.26 0.69
N THR A 2 14.30 4.16 -0.60
CA THR A 2 13.64 4.97 -1.63
C THR A 2 12.22 4.42 -1.91
N PRO A 3 11.26 5.26 -2.33
CA PRO A 3 9.88 4.83 -2.62
C PRO A 3 9.81 3.66 -3.61
N SER A 4 10.71 3.62 -4.60
CA SER A 4 10.81 2.55 -5.60
C SER A 4 11.18 1.19 -5.00
N ASN A 5 12.04 1.15 -3.98
CA ASN A 5 12.43 -0.09 -3.29
C ASN A 5 11.29 -0.63 -2.41
N LEU A 6 10.47 0.26 -1.85
CA LEU A 6 9.32 -0.14 -1.03
C LEU A 6 8.22 -0.79 -1.88
N LEU A 7 7.92 -0.22 -3.06
CA LEU A 7 6.92 -0.78 -3.98
C LEU A 7 7.34 -2.14 -4.54
N SER A 8 8.63 -2.34 -4.87
CA SER A 8 9.09 -3.65 -5.36
C SER A 8 8.94 -4.74 -4.31
N GLN A 9 9.30 -4.46 -3.05
CA GLN A 9 9.08 -5.38 -1.93
C GLN A 9 7.59 -5.64 -1.65
N PHE A 10 6.75 -4.60 -1.77
CA PHE A 10 5.31 -4.74 -1.61
C PHE A 10 4.74 -5.70 -2.66
N PHE A 11 5.07 -5.51 -3.94
CA PHE A 11 4.61 -6.39 -5.01
C PHE A 11 5.22 -7.80 -4.97
N SER A 12 6.31 -8.02 -4.23
CA SER A 12 6.85 -9.36 -3.96
C SER A 12 6.18 -10.05 -2.76
N GLY A 13 5.14 -9.46 -2.15
CA GLY A 13 4.41 -10.03 -1.01
C GLY A 13 5.03 -9.74 0.36
N SER A 14 5.93 -8.76 0.49
CA SER A 14 6.54 -8.42 1.77
C SER A 14 5.52 -7.79 2.74
N ARG A 15 5.16 -8.52 3.80
CA ARG A 15 4.30 -8.03 4.89
C ARG A 15 4.86 -6.77 5.56
N ARG A 16 6.18 -6.65 5.70
CA ARG A 16 6.83 -5.46 6.28
C ARG A 16 6.70 -4.24 5.37
N ALA A 17 6.77 -4.43 4.04
CA ALA A 17 6.56 -3.35 3.09
C ALA A 17 5.11 -2.85 3.14
N LEU A 18 4.14 -3.77 3.19
CA LEU A 18 2.72 -3.42 3.39
C LEU A 18 2.50 -2.59 4.67
N ALA A 19 3.02 -3.04 5.81
CA ALA A 19 2.87 -2.32 7.07
C ALA A 19 3.40 -0.88 7.00
N LYS A 20 4.58 -0.68 6.38
CA LYS A 20 5.15 0.66 6.18
C LYS A 20 4.30 1.55 5.27
N ILE A 21 3.73 0.99 4.21
CA ILE A 21 2.85 1.74 3.30
C ILE A 21 1.57 2.17 4.03
N ILE A 22 0.97 1.28 4.83
CA ILE A 22 -0.18 1.64 5.67
C ILE A 22 0.19 2.80 6.59
N THR A 23 1.29 2.70 7.33
CA THR A 23 1.75 3.77 8.24
C THR A 23 2.03 5.09 7.50
N ALA A 24 2.60 5.05 6.30
CA ALA A 24 2.84 6.25 5.50
C ALA A 24 1.54 6.95 5.10
N VAL A 25 0.51 6.17 4.74
CA VAL A 25 -0.83 6.69 4.42
C VAL A 25 -1.52 7.25 5.66
N GLU A 26 -1.50 6.52 6.78
CA GLU A 26 -2.11 6.95 8.05
C GLU A 26 -1.51 8.25 8.58
N ASN A 27 -0.21 8.45 8.38
CA ASN A 27 0.50 9.66 8.82
C ASN A 27 0.52 10.78 7.76
N GLU A 28 -0.22 10.64 6.66
CA GLU A 28 -0.25 11.62 5.56
C GLU A 28 1.16 12.01 5.07
N SER A 29 2.06 11.02 5.01
CA SER A 29 3.46 11.26 4.67
C SER A 29 3.57 11.78 3.23
N PRO A 30 4.57 12.64 2.91
CA PRO A 30 4.73 13.23 1.57
C PRO A 30 4.80 12.19 0.43
N GLU A 31 5.26 10.98 0.70
CA GLU A 31 5.33 9.87 -0.27
C GLU A 31 4.01 9.11 -0.47
N ALA A 32 3.00 9.29 0.40
CA ALA A 32 1.77 8.51 0.37
C ALA A 32 1.00 8.62 -0.96
N PRO A 33 0.82 9.81 -1.58
CA PRO A 33 0.13 9.92 -2.86
C PRO A 33 0.79 9.08 -3.96
N ALA A 34 2.12 9.15 -4.08
CA ALA A 34 2.86 8.40 -5.09
C ALA A 34 2.81 6.87 -4.86
N LEU A 35 2.80 6.43 -3.59
CA LEU A 35 2.61 5.03 -3.25
C LEU A 35 1.20 4.55 -3.63
N LEU A 36 0.18 5.33 -3.30
CA LEU A 36 -1.23 5.01 -3.60
C LEU A 36 -1.47 4.96 -5.11
N ASP A 37 -0.99 5.93 -5.88
CA ASP A 37 -1.13 5.97 -7.35
C ASP A 37 -0.55 4.70 -8.01
N ALA A 38 0.65 4.29 -7.58
CA ALA A 38 1.30 3.09 -8.10
C ALA A 38 0.54 1.80 -7.75
N ILE A 39 -0.08 1.74 -6.57
CA ILE A 39 -0.85 0.58 -6.11
C ILE A 39 -2.24 0.54 -6.76
N TYR A 40 -2.88 1.69 -6.97
CA TYR A 40 -4.24 1.82 -7.48
C TYR A 40 -4.42 1.10 -8.83
N ALA A 41 -3.40 1.10 -9.70
CA ALA A 41 -3.42 0.39 -10.97
C ALA A 41 -3.66 -1.14 -10.87
N LYS A 42 -3.52 -1.75 -9.68
CA LYS A 42 -3.66 -3.20 -9.47
C LYS A 42 -4.81 -3.59 -8.52
N VAL A 43 -5.63 -2.64 -8.08
CA VAL A 43 -6.77 -2.90 -7.17
C VAL A 43 -7.95 -3.58 -7.89
N GLY A 44 -8.98 -3.98 -7.14
CA GLY A 44 -10.21 -4.55 -7.70
C GLY A 44 -10.21 -6.07 -7.91
N ARG A 45 -9.15 -6.77 -7.48
CA ARG A 45 -8.99 -8.23 -7.63
C ARG A 45 -9.33 -9.05 -6.38
N ALA A 46 -9.95 -8.43 -5.39
CA ALA A 46 -10.34 -9.06 -4.13
C ALA A 46 -11.79 -8.74 -3.78
N TYR A 47 -12.49 -9.69 -3.17
CA TYR A 47 -13.83 -9.47 -2.63
C TYR A 47 -13.76 -8.42 -1.50
N ARG A 48 -14.65 -7.44 -1.55
CA ARG A 48 -14.85 -6.46 -0.47
C ARG A 48 -16.14 -6.83 0.26
N LEU A 49 -16.00 -7.45 1.42
CA LEU A 49 -17.13 -7.90 2.24
C LEU A 49 -17.24 -7.00 3.48
N GLY A 50 -18.39 -6.35 3.67
CA GLY A 50 -18.69 -5.58 4.87
C GLY A 50 -19.35 -6.48 5.91
N ILE A 51 -18.80 -6.54 7.12
CA ILE A 51 -19.33 -7.31 8.24
C ILE A 51 -19.52 -6.33 9.42
N THR A 52 -20.72 -6.29 9.99
CA THR A 52 -21.13 -5.39 11.07
C THR A 52 -22.12 -6.11 12.00
N GLY A 53 -22.20 -5.68 13.26
CA GLY A 53 -23.00 -6.27 14.33
C GLY A 53 -22.64 -5.62 15.66
#